data_AF-A0A920R3R6-F1
#
_entry.id   AF-A0A920R3R6-F1
#
_cell.length_a   1.000
_cell.length_b   1.000
_cell.length_c   1.000
_cell.angle_alpha   90.00
_cell.angle_beta   90.00
_cell.angle_gamma   90.00
#
_symmetry.space_group_name_H-M   'P 1'
#
loop_
_entity.id
_entity.type
_entity.pdbx_description
1 polymer ?
#
loop_
_entity_poly.entity_id
_entity_poly.type
_entity_poly.pdbx_seq_one_letter_code
_entity_poly.pdbx_strand_id
1 'polypeptide(L)'
;MTSDNSNIFDDLGLNPVINGRSWVTILGGSRMVPEVSQAMYEAADRFIDFNELNKLAGERIAQYTGAESGLVVSGASGGLLMQAAACMAGSDPDLISNCPIQQE
;
A
#
# COMPACT_ATOMS: atom_id res chain seq x y z
N MET A 1 8.52 16.05 -37.45
CA MET A 1 8.79 15.84 -36.01
C MET A 1 7.87 14.71 -35.57
N THR A 2 8.32 13.47 -35.72
CA THR A 2 7.57 12.30 -35.28
C THR A 2 7.75 12.21 -33.77
N SER A 3 6.72 12.60 -33.02
CA SER A 3 6.67 12.34 -31.59
C SER A 3 6.79 10.84 -31.40
N ASP A 4 7.88 10.40 -30.80
CA ASP A 4 8.10 9.01 -30.42
C ASP A 4 7.13 8.72 -29.26
N ASN A 5 5.89 8.43 -29.62
CA ASN A 5 4.77 8.26 -28.72
C ASN A 5 4.63 6.79 -28.32
N SER A 6 5.77 6.11 -28.17
CA SER A 6 5.84 4.73 -27.68
C SER A 6 5.47 4.75 -26.20
N ASN A 7 4.31 4.22 -25.88
CA ASN A 7 3.89 3.96 -24.52
C ASN A 7 4.46 2.59 -24.09
N ILE A 8 4.78 2.45 -22.80
CA ILE A 8 5.38 1.22 -22.22
C ILE A 8 4.52 -0.05 -22.45
N PHE A 9 3.24 0.12 -22.78
CA PHE A 9 2.33 -0.99 -23.04
C PHE A 9 2.22 -1.37 -24.54
N ASP A 10 2.85 -0.61 -25.44
CA ASP A 10 2.78 -0.88 -26.88
C ASP A 10 3.46 -2.21 -27.23
N ASP A 11 4.56 -2.53 -26.57
CA ASP A 11 5.25 -3.83 -26.67
C ASP A 11 4.38 -5.00 -26.19
N LEU A 12 3.43 -4.73 -25.30
CA LEU A 12 2.45 -5.69 -24.80
C LEU A 12 1.17 -5.73 -25.66
N GLY A 13 1.08 -4.91 -26.71
CA GLY A 13 -0.10 -4.80 -27.57
C GLY A 13 -1.32 -4.19 -26.87
N LEU A 14 -1.12 -3.46 -25.76
CA LEU A 14 -2.19 -2.89 -24.96
C LEU A 14 -2.29 -1.38 -25.19
N ASN A 15 -3.52 -0.91 -25.42
CA ASN A 15 -3.80 0.50 -25.63
C ASN A 15 -4.23 1.17 -24.33
N PRO A 16 -3.68 2.35 -23.99
CA PRO A 16 -4.17 3.17 -22.88
C PRO A 16 -5.65 3.54 -23.06
N VAL A 17 -6.37 3.65 -21.94
CA VAL A 17 -7.79 4.04 -21.93
C VAL A 17 -8.00 5.33 -21.14
N ILE A 18 -8.96 6.15 -21.58
CA ILE A 18 -9.43 7.29 -20.79
C ILE A 18 -10.49 6.79 -19.80
N ASN A 19 -10.14 6.79 -18.52
CA ASN A 19 -11.06 6.37 -17.46
C ASN A 19 -11.94 7.54 -16.98
N GLY A 20 -13.21 7.53 -17.37
CA GLY A 20 -14.25 8.44 -16.85
C GLY A 20 -15.16 7.82 -15.78
N ARG A 21 -14.83 6.62 -15.27
CA ARG A 21 -15.63 5.83 -14.34
C ARG A 21 -15.08 5.86 -12.90
N SER A 22 -14.30 6.89 -12.56
CA SER A 22 -13.64 7.01 -11.26
C SER A 22 -12.68 5.82 -10.96
N TRP A 23 -12.56 5.35 -9.73
CA TRP A 23 -11.59 4.31 -9.29
C TRP A 23 -12.02 2.86 -9.58
N VAL A 24 -12.32 2.52 -10.83
CA VAL A 24 -12.75 1.15 -11.18
C VAL A 24 -11.58 0.14 -11.13
N THR A 25 -11.80 -0.97 -10.44
CA THR A 25 -10.77 -2.01 -10.19
C THR A 25 -10.19 -2.61 -11.47
N ILE A 26 -11.02 -2.85 -12.49
CA ILE A 26 -10.57 -3.44 -13.76
C ILE A 26 -9.55 -2.55 -14.51
N LEU A 27 -9.51 -1.25 -14.20
CA LEU A 27 -8.57 -0.28 -14.77
C LEU A 27 -7.46 0.11 -13.79
N GLY A 28 -7.27 -0.63 -12.70
CA GLY A 28 -6.21 -0.37 -11.72
C GLY A 28 -6.56 0.69 -10.66
N GLY A 29 -7.83 1.13 -10.59
CA GLY A 29 -8.27 2.07 -9.56
C GLY A 29 -7.86 3.52 -9.83
N SER A 30 -7.31 4.18 -8.81
CA SER A 30 -6.89 5.59 -8.86
C SER A 30 -5.44 5.73 -9.32
N ARG A 31 -5.14 6.86 -9.98
CA ARG A 31 -3.76 7.24 -10.31
C ARG A 31 -3.09 7.88 -9.10
N MET A 32 -1.84 7.50 -8.84
CA MET A 32 -1.01 8.19 -7.85
C MET A 32 -0.69 9.60 -8.33
N VAL A 33 -0.67 10.55 -7.40
CA VAL A 33 -0.17 11.91 -7.67
C VAL A 33 1.35 11.86 -7.91
N PRO A 34 1.92 12.79 -8.70
CA PRO A 34 3.33 12.75 -9.06
C PRO A 34 4.28 12.67 -7.87
N GLU A 35 3.98 13.39 -6.79
CA GLU A 35 4.81 13.46 -5.59
C GLU A 35 4.93 12.11 -4.89
N VAL A 36 3.86 11.30 -4.89
CA VAL A 36 3.88 9.95 -4.31
C VAL A 36 4.73 9.01 -5.17
N SER A 37 4.60 9.10 -6.50
CA SER A 37 5.38 8.26 -7.41
C SER A 37 6.88 8.56 -7.30
N GLN A 38 7.23 9.83 -7.15
CA GLN A 38 8.61 10.28 -6.93
C GLN A 38 9.15 9.78 -5.59
N ALA A 39 8.38 9.89 -4.50
CA ALA A 39 8.80 9.38 -3.20
C ALA A 39 9.03 7.86 -3.21
N MET A 40 8.18 7.10 -3.90
CA MET A 40 8.37 5.65 -4.08
C MET A 40 9.66 5.32 -4.85
N TYR A 41 9.95 6.09 -5.91
CA TYR A 41 11.17 5.93 -6.68
C TYR A 41 12.42 6.20 -5.83
N GLU A 42 12.42 7.28 -5.04
CA GLU A 42 13.53 7.61 -4.14
C GLU A 42 13.73 6.57 -3.02
N ALA A 43 12.63 6.03 -2.47
CA ALA A 43 12.67 5.00 -1.45
C ALA A 43 13.26 3.68 -1.97
N ALA A 44 13.06 3.34 -3.25
CA ALA A 44 13.51 2.08 -3.83
C ALA A 44 15.05 1.91 -3.85
N ASP A 45 15.82 3.01 -3.75
CA ASP A 45 17.28 3.00 -3.75
C ASP A 45 17.89 3.15 -2.34
N ARG A 46 17.10 2.91 -1.28
CA ARG A 46 17.52 3.08 0.12
C ARG A 46 17.14 1.87 0.96
N PHE A 47 18.05 1.45 1.82
CA PHE A 47 17.76 0.49 2.88
C PHE A 47 17.31 1.23 4.14
N ILE A 48 16.21 0.77 4.73
CA ILE A 48 15.64 1.31 5.97
C ILE A 48 15.08 0.17 6.81
N ASP A 49 14.85 0.42 8.09
CA ASP A 49 14.05 -0.46 8.93
C ASP A 49 12.55 -0.26 8.62
N PHE A 50 11.92 -1.29 8.05
CA PHE A 50 10.50 -1.24 7.72
C PHE A 50 9.60 -1.22 8.96
N ASN A 51 10.07 -1.72 10.10
CA ASN A 51 9.32 -1.64 11.36
C ASN A 51 9.19 -0.19 11.82
N GLU A 52 10.29 0.57 11.74
CA GLU A 52 10.28 2.00 12.06
C GLU A 52 9.40 2.79 11.08
N LEU A 53 9.51 2.51 9.77
CA LEU A 53 8.65 3.15 8.77
C LEU A 53 7.17 2.85 9.03
N ASN A 54 6.80 1.61 9.32
CA ASN A 54 5.41 1.23 9.56
C ASN A 54 4.87 1.91 10.83
N LYS A 55 5.68 1.99 11.89
CA LYS A 55 5.34 2.72 13.12
C LYS A 55 5.07 4.20 12.83
N LEU A 56 5.96 4.89 12.13
CA LEU A 56 5.80 6.30 11.76
C LEU A 56 4.58 6.54 10.87
N ALA A 57 4.34 5.64 9.91
CA ALA A 57 3.15 5.69 9.08
C ALA A 57 1.86 5.49 9.91
N GLY A 58 1.89 4.56 10.87
CA GLY A 58 0.80 4.31 11.80
C GLY A 58 0.45 5.52 12.67
N GLU A 59 1.46 6.19 13.24
CA GLU A 59 1.30 7.45 13.97
C GLU A 59 0.65 8.53 13.09
N ARG A 60 1.08 8.64 11.84
CA ARG A 60 0.51 9.60 10.89
C ARG A 60 -0.94 9.29 10.54
N ILE A 61 -1.27 8.01 10.34
CA ILE A 61 -2.65 7.55 10.10
C ILE A 61 -3.53 7.91 11.30
N ALA A 62 -3.08 7.59 12.53
CA ALA A 62 -3.81 7.90 13.75
C ALA A 62 -4.11 9.40 13.88
N GLN A 63 -3.15 10.27 13.56
CA GLN A 63 -3.35 11.72 13.56
C GLN A 63 -4.45 12.18 12.59
N TYR A 64 -4.54 11.58 11.41
CA TYR A 64 -5.53 11.94 10.40
C TYR A 64 -6.92 11.36 10.67
N THR A 65 -6.99 10.17 11.26
CA THR A 65 -8.26 9.46 11.50
C THR A 65 -8.84 9.77 12.88
N GLY A 66 -8.04 10.26 13.83
CA GLY A 66 -8.40 10.41 15.24
C GLY A 66 -8.43 9.09 16.02
N ALA A 67 -7.91 8.00 15.44
CA ALA A 67 -7.79 6.71 16.12
C ALA A 67 -6.65 6.72 17.15
N GLU A 68 -6.68 5.78 18.09
CA GLU A 68 -5.62 5.60 19.09
C GLU A 68 -4.31 5.10 18.45
N SER A 69 -4.40 4.34 17.35
CA SER A 69 -3.27 3.81 16.60
C SER A 69 -3.67 3.52 15.14
N GLY A 70 -2.66 3.34 14.28
CA GLY A 70 -2.81 2.99 12.88
C GLY A 70 -1.78 1.95 12.45
N LEU A 71 -2.11 1.15 11.44
CA LEU A 71 -1.24 0.11 10.88
C LEU A 71 -1.36 0.11 9.36
N VAL A 72 -0.23 0.07 8.66
CA VAL A 72 -0.19 -0.12 7.20
C VAL A 72 -0.11 -1.61 6.89
N VAL A 73 -1.03 -2.07 6.04
CA VAL A 73 -1.15 -3.45 5.55
C VAL A 73 -1.22 -3.47 4.03
N SER A 74 -1.10 -4.66 3.42
CA SER A 74 -1.11 -4.84 1.96
C SER A 74 -2.38 -4.35 1.26
N GLY A 75 -3.51 -4.24 1.98
CA GLY A 75 -4.77 -3.72 1.48
C GLY A 75 -5.93 -4.02 2.42
N ALA A 76 -7.15 -3.66 2.02
CA ALA A 76 -8.35 -3.82 2.87
C ALA A 76 -8.59 -5.27 3.32
N SER A 77 -8.39 -6.25 2.44
CA SER A 77 -8.50 -7.67 2.79
C SER A 77 -7.47 -8.10 3.83
N GLY A 78 -6.21 -7.64 3.71
CA GLY A 78 -5.19 -7.88 4.72
C GLY A 78 -5.54 -7.22 6.06
N GLY A 79 -6.12 -6.02 6.02
CA GLY A 79 -6.62 -5.33 7.21
C GLY A 79 -7.70 -6.12 7.95
N LEU A 80 -8.66 -6.70 7.22
CA LEU A 80 -9.70 -7.56 7.81
C LEU A 80 -9.11 -8.84 8.41
N LEU A 81 -8.15 -9.47 7.73
CA LEU A 81 -7.45 -10.64 8.26
C LEU A 81 -6.73 -10.30 9.57
N MET A 82 -5.97 -9.21 9.60
CA MET A 82 -5.24 -8.77 10.78
C MET A 82 -6.17 -8.37 11.92
N GLN A 83 -7.29 -7.71 11.62
CA GLN A 83 -8.32 -7.39 12.61
C GLN A 83 -8.88 -8.65 13.26
N ALA A 84 -9.28 -9.64 12.46
CA ALA A 84 -9.79 -10.90 12.97
C ALA A 84 -8.74 -11.64 13.81
N ALA A 85 -7.49 -11.69 13.35
CA ALA A 85 -6.39 -12.30 14.08
C ALA A 85 -6.13 -11.61 15.43
N ALA A 86 -6.11 -10.28 15.47
CA ALA A 86 -5.95 -9.52 16.70
C ALA A 86 -7.08 -9.77 17.71
N CYS A 87 -8.33 -9.83 17.25
CA CYS A 87 -9.47 -10.18 18.12
C CYS A 87 -9.38 -11.61 18.68
N MET A 88 -8.84 -12.57 17.92
CA MET A 88 -8.67 -13.96 18.35
C MET A 88 -7.49 -14.13 19.32
N ALA A 89 -6.36 -13.47 19.04
CA ALA A 89 -5.16 -13.56 19.87
C ALA A 89 -5.30 -12.78 21.20
N GLY A 90 -6.03 -11.65 21.18
CA GLY A 90 -6.19 -10.79 22.35
C GLY A 90 -4.85 -10.26 22.84
N SER A 91 -4.52 -10.51 24.10
CA SER A 91 -3.26 -10.12 24.74
C SER A 91 -2.31 -11.29 24.99
N ASP A 92 -2.60 -12.47 24.44
CA ASP A 92 -1.77 -13.67 24.62
C ASP A 92 -0.53 -13.59 23.71
N PRO A 93 0.69 -13.47 24.28
CA PRO A 93 1.92 -13.34 23.50
C PRO A 93 2.18 -14.53 22.57
N ASP A 94 1.79 -15.74 22.96
CA ASP A 94 2.02 -16.95 22.17
C ASP A 94 1.12 -16.93 20.92
N LEU A 95 -0.14 -16.51 21.06
CA LEU A 95 -1.05 -16.37 19.92
C LEU A 95 -0.69 -15.18 19.02
N ILE A 96 -0.21 -14.08 19.61
CA ILE A 96 0.27 -12.92 18.85
C ILE A 96 1.49 -13.30 18.00
N SER A 97 2.43 -14.08 18.55
CA SER A 97 3.59 -14.55 17.81
C SER A 97 3.17 -15.39 16.60
N ASN A 98 2.11 -16.19 16.71
CA ASN A 98 1.59 -17.03 15.63
C ASN A 98 0.70 -16.28 14.61
N CYS A 99 0.46 -14.98 14.80
CA CYS A 99 -0.29 -14.20 13.81
C CYS A 99 0.50 -14.09 12.50
N PRO A 100 -0.18 -13.86 11.36
CA PRO A 100 0.44 -13.71 10.03
C PRO A 100 1.18 -12.36 9.86
N ILE A 101 1.83 -11.88 10.92
CA ILE A 101 2.87 -10.85 10.82
C ILE A 101 4.07 -11.46 10.08
N GLN A 102 4.69 -10.71 9.17
CA GLN A 102 5.99 -11.09 8.63
C GLN A 102 6.97 -11.11 9.80
N GLN A 103 7.23 -12.30 10.35
CA GLN A 103 8.20 -12.50 11.42
C GLN A 103 9.61 -12.35 10.84
N GLU A 104 10.41 -11.43 11.39
CA GLU A 104 11.87 -11.49 11.38
C GLU A 104 12.36 -12.01 12.74
#